data_AF-A0A1A7VKH6-F1
#
_entry.id   AF-A0A1A7VKH6-F1
#
_cell.length_a   1.000
_cell.length_b   1.000
_cell.length_c   1.000
_cell.angle_alpha   90.00
_cell.angle_beta   90.00
_cell.angle_gamma   90.00
#
_symmetry.space_group_name_H-M   'P 1'
#
loop_
_entity.id
_entity.type
_entity.pdbx_description
1 polymer ?
#
loop_
_entity_poly.entity_id
_entity_poly.type
_entity_poly.pdbx_seq_one_letter_code
_entity_poly.pdbx_strand_id
1 'polypeptide(L)'
;MITYSEYFDEYVKDLNKYIHKIKASIHQIQNIEGIQKTREDIFEAEKCIKQIIVETNSLPKGSHKIFDDILKHQADVNKYKDLLNKMSSDYYSDELVRRTGKNKNKKTTKKNDKTNDKSNDKSNDKSNDKSNDKSNDKSNDKSNDKSNDKSNDKSNDRKKLANESSTWIQRSLSLQVNNREYDTTRKYMEGTNFLKESERRAQDVEDMGYTIMSELTSQRSALLRTKHYTDETMQEQNRVKRMLLSIYHNKVLFKGLLILIIILLAIANIGVIIYKIK
;
A
#
# COMPACT_ATOMS: atom_id res chain seq x y z
N MET A 1 -9.07 36.70 -14.75
CA MET A 1 -7.86 35.93 -15.10
C MET A 1 -7.05 35.80 -13.82
N ILE A 2 -7.19 34.68 -13.12
CA ILE A 2 -6.26 34.31 -12.06
C ILE A 2 -4.98 33.96 -12.80
N THR A 3 -3.95 34.78 -12.65
CA THR A 3 -2.65 34.50 -13.29
C THR A 3 -2.11 33.19 -12.76
N TYR A 4 -1.50 32.36 -13.61
CA TYR A 4 -0.95 31.02 -13.26
C TYR A 4 -0.14 30.99 -11.94
N SER A 5 0.46 32.13 -11.56
CA SER A 5 1.13 32.38 -10.27
C SER A 5 0.24 32.18 -9.04
N GLU A 6 -1.01 32.65 -9.04
CA GLU A 6 -1.90 32.60 -7.87
C GLU A 6 -2.38 31.17 -7.56
N TYR A 7 -2.57 30.35 -8.61
CA TYR A 7 -2.98 28.94 -8.45
C TYR A 7 -1.85 28.08 -7.90
N PHE A 8 -0.63 28.35 -8.37
CA PHE A 8 0.59 27.73 -7.86
C PHE A 8 0.83 28.06 -6.38
N ASP A 9 0.64 29.33 -5.99
CA ASP A 9 0.78 29.80 -4.61
C ASP A 9 -0.24 29.13 -3.66
N GLU A 10 -1.44 28.82 -4.15
CA GLU A 10 -2.48 28.13 -3.38
C GLU A 10 -2.06 26.68 -3.04
N TYR A 11 -1.49 25.94 -4.00
CA TYR A 11 -0.97 24.59 -3.76
C TYR A 11 0.23 24.57 -2.81
N VAL A 12 1.13 25.55 -2.91
CA VAL A 12 2.28 25.67 -2.00
C VAL A 12 1.81 25.98 -0.58
N LYS A 13 0.76 26.80 -0.43
CA LYS A 13 0.15 27.11 0.87
C LYS A 13 -0.52 25.89 1.48
N ASP A 14 -1.26 25.12 0.69
CA ASP A 14 -1.89 23.89 1.16
C ASP A 14 -0.85 22.82 1.53
N LEU A 15 0.20 22.65 0.72
CA LEU A 15 1.32 21.76 1.04
C LEU A 15 1.94 22.09 2.41
N ASN A 16 2.24 23.37 2.66
CA ASN A 16 2.79 23.81 3.94
C ASN A 16 1.86 23.53 5.12
N LYS A 17 0.55 23.69 4.93
CA LYS A 17 -0.47 23.37 5.93
C LYS A 17 -0.50 21.88 6.26
N TYR A 18 -0.43 21.00 5.25
CA TYR A 18 -0.37 19.55 5.47
C TYR A 18 0.94 19.12 6.13
N ILE A 19 2.09 19.66 5.72
CA ILE A 19 3.37 19.37 6.37
C ILE A 19 3.36 19.76 7.85
N HIS A 20 2.78 20.91 8.21
CA HIS A 20 2.65 21.32 9.60
C HIS A 20 1.74 20.38 10.39
N LYS A 21 0.62 19.93 9.81
CA LYS A 21 -0.27 18.93 10.43
C LYS A 21 0.43 17.59 10.62
N ILE A 22 1.15 17.09 9.61
CA ILE A 22 1.91 15.84 9.69
C ILE A 22 2.92 15.93 10.83
N LYS A 23 3.72 17.01 10.87
CA LYS A 23 4.73 17.21 11.91
C LYS A 23 4.13 17.26 13.31
N ALA A 24 2.99 17.93 13.50
CA ALA A 24 2.30 17.98 14.79
C ALA A 24 1.71 16.61 15.19
N SER A 25 1.04 15.95 14.24
CA SER A 25 0.36 14.67 14.47
C SER A 25 1.36 13.54 14.73
N ILE A 26 2.50 13.49 14.03
CA ILE A 26 3.44 12.37 14.11
C ILE A 26 4.09 12.21 15.49
N HIS A 27 4.20 13.29 16.27
CA HIS A 27 4.72 13.27 17.64
C HIS A 27 3.64 12.98 18.70
N GLN A 28 2.36 13.03 18.34
CA GLN A 28 1.22 12.82 19.25
C GLN A 28 0.44 11.54 18.96
N ILE A 29 0.93 10.67 18.06
CA ILE A 29 0.26 9.42 17.69
C ILE A 29 0.27 8.46 18.89
N GLN A 30 -0.90 8.25 19.48
CA GLN A 30 -1.13 7.22 20.51
C GLN A 30 -2.09 6.11 20.04
N ASN A 31 -2.91 6.38 19.02
CA ASN A 31 -4.01 5.51 18.57
C ASN A 31 -3.98 5.25 17.05
N ILE A 32 -4.58 4.13 16.61
CA ILE A 32 -4.74 3.74 15.19
C ILE A 32 -5.41 4.85 14.36
N GLU A 33 -6.39 5.55 14.92
CA GLU A 33 -7.09 6.65 14.25
C GLU A 33 -6.15 7.82 13.94
N GLY A 34 -5.19 8.10 14.84
CA GLY A 34 -4.12 9.09 14.60
C GLY A 34 -3.16 8.65 13.49
N ILE A 35 -2.87 7.36 13.40
CA ILE A 35 -2.06 6.78 12.31
C ILE A 35 -2.77 6.95 10.97
N GLN A 36 -4.07 6.61 10.90
CA GLN A 36 -4.87 6.75 9.67
C GLN A 36 -5.00 8.20 9.22
N LYS A 37 -5.31 9.12 10.14
CA LYS A 37 -5.41 10.54 9.83
C LYS A 37 -4.07 11.13 9.36
N THR A 38 -2.97 10.76 10.00
CA THR A 38 -1.64 11.20 9.57
C THR A 38 -1.27 10.60 8.20
N ARG A 39 -1.74 9.38 7.90
CA ARG A 39 -1.57 8.76 6.57
C ARG A 39 -2.34 9.50 5.48
N GLU A 40 -3.56 9.94 5.78
CA GLU A 40 -4.37 10.76 4.86
C GLU A 40 -3.73 12.12 4.63
N ASP A 41 -3.26 12.79 5.68
CA ASP A 41 -2.54 14.07 5.55
C ASP A 41 -1.24 13.91 4.71
N ILE A 42 -0.51 12.81 4.86
CA ILE A 42 0.67 12.47 4.02
C ILE A 42 0.26 12.26 2.55
N PHE A 43 -0.86 11.57 2.30
CA PHE A 43 -1.34 11.30 0.95
C PHE A 43 -1.75 12.60 0.22
N GLU A 44 -2.45 13.50 0.90
CA GLU A 44 -2.82 14.81 0.32
C GLU A 44 -1.58 15.70 0.09
N ALA A 45 -0.56 15.63 0.96
CA ALA A 45 0.72 16.30 0.73
C ALA A 45 1.46 15.77 -0.51
N GLU A 46 1.50 14.44 -0.71
CA GLU A 46 2.09 13.83 -1.92
C GLU A 46 1.37 14.28 -3.19
N LYS A 47 0.04 14.41 -3.14
CA LYS A 47 -0.77 14.89 -4.26
C LYS A 47 -0.47 16.34 -4.61
N CYS A 48 -0.33 17.21 -3.60
CA CYS A 48 0.07 18.60 -3.80
C CYS A 48 1.48 18.68 -4.42
N ILE A 49 2.45 17.90 -3.93
CA ILE A 49 3.81 17.86 -4.49
C ILE A 49 3.80 17.41 -5.96
N LYS A 50 3.07 16.33 -6.30
CA LYS A 50 2.96 15.84 -7.68
C LYS A 50 2.35 16.91 -8.61
N GLN A 51 1.30 17.59 -8.16
CA GLN A 51 0.65 18.65 -8.93
C GLN A 51 1.60 19.84 -9.15
N ILE A 52 2.29 20.27 -8.09
CA ILE A 52 3.30 21.34 -8.14
C ILE A 52 4.40 20.99 -9.15
N ILE A 53 4.94 19.77 -9.14
CA ILE A 53 6.00 19.32 -10.07
C ILE A 53 5.53 19.36 -11.53
N VAL A 54 4.30 18.91 -11.81
CA VAL A 54 3.74 18.94 -13.17
C VAL A 54 3.61 20.37 -13.68
N GLU A 55 3.14 21.28 -12.82
CA GLU A 55 3.02 22.70 -13.15
C GLU A 55 4.38 23.37 -13.30
N THR A 56 5.37 23.00 -12.49
CA THR A 56 6.73 23.54 -12.59
C THR A 56 7.50 23.05 -13.82
N ASN A 57 7.28 21.82 -14.28
CA ASN A 57 7.88 21.31 -15.52
C ASN A 57 7.38 22.07 -16.77
N SER A 58 6.25 22.77 -16.66
CA SER A 58 5.67 23.60 -17.72
C SER A 58 6.24 25.02 -17.72
N LEU A 59 7.05 25.39 -16.73
CA LEU A 59 7.67 26.72 -16.59
C LEU A 59 9.14 26.71 -17.04
N PRO A 60 9.67 27.80 -17.62
CA PRO A 60 11.08 27.91 -18.00
C PRO A 60 11.98 27.81 -16.75
N LYS A 61 13.03 26.96 -16.81
CA LYS A 61 13.87 26.47 -15.70
C LYS A 61 14.71 27.53 -14.94
N GLY A 62 14.36 28.81 -15.01
CA GLY A 62 15.29 29.89 -14.75
C GLY A 62 15.32 30.56 -13.38
N SER A 63 14.30 30.47 -12.50
CA SER A 63 14.23 31.53 -11.47
C SER A 63 13.46 31.29 -10.17
N HIS A 64 13.04 30.07 -9.79
CA HIS A 64 12.21 29.94 -8.59
C HIS A 64 12.88 29.09 -7.51
N LYS A 65 13.34 29.75 -6.43
CA LYS A 65 13.81 29.13 -5.16
C LYS A 65 12.86 28.05 -4.62
N ILE A 66 11.60 28.13 -5.04
CA ILE A 66 10.53 27.17 -4.82
C ILE A 66 10.91 25.73 -5.25
N PHE A 67 11.73 25.55 -6.30
CA PHE A 67 12.16 24.22 -6.76
C PHE A 67 13.00 23.48 -5.71
N ASP A 68 13.91 24.18 -5.04
CA ASP A 68 14.78 23.59 -4.01
C ASP A 68 13.96 23.25 -2.75
N ASP A 69 12.99 24.12 -2.40
CA ASP A 69 12.09 23.90 -1.28
C ASP A 69 11.14 22.71 -1.51
N ILE A 70 10.67 22.50 -2.74
CA ILE A 70 9.82 21.34 -3.09
C ILE A 70 10.58 20.02 -2.96
N LEU A 71 11.82 19.96 -3.44
CA LEU A 71 12.66 18.76 -3.31
C LEU A 71 12.90 18.41 -1.84
N LYS A 72 13.13 19.43 -1.00
CA LYS A 72 13.26 19.29 0.44
C LYS A 72 11.97 18.80 1.09
N HIS A 73 10.82 19.38 0.74
CA HIS A 73 9.51 18.94 1.23
C HIS A 73 9.19 17.49 0.82
N GLN A 74 9.60 17.06 -0.38
CA GLN A 74 9.44 15.67 -0.80
C GLN A 74 10.29 14.69 0.01
N ALA A 75 11.53 15.06 0.33
CA ALA A 75 12.37 14.27 1.23
C ALA A 75 11.77 14.17 2.64
N ASP A 76 11.23 15.27 3.16
CA ASP A 76 10.57 15.31 4.48
C ASP A 76 9.30 14.44 4.50
N VAL A 77 8.43 14.53 3.49
CA VAL A 77 7.22 13.69 3.38
C VAL A 77 7.57 12.20 3.30
N ASN A 78 8.59 11.83 2.53
CA ASN A 78 9.07 10.44 2.47
C ASN A 78 9.61 9.97 3.83
N LYS A 79 10.35 10.81 4.55
CA LYS A 79 10.83 10.49 5.89
C LYS A 79 9.68 10.27 6.88
N TYR A 80 8.63 11.09 6.83
CA TYR A 80 7.43 10.93 7.66
C TYR A 80 6.65 9.66 7.31
N LYS A 81 6.58 9.31 6.03
CA LYS A 81 5.97 8.06 5.56
C LYS A 81 6.72 6.82 6.08
N ASP A 82 8.04 6.82 6.03
CA ASP A 82 8.86 5.73 6.57
C ASP A 82 8.73 5.62 8.09
N LEU A 83 8.69 6.75 8.79
CA LEU A 83 8.46 6.79 10.24
C LEU A 83 7.08 6.22 10.59
N LEU A 84 6.05 6.61 9.83
CA LEU A 84 4.67 6.13 10.03
C LEU A 84 4.55 4.63 9.74
N ASN A 85 5.23 4.11 8.72
CA ASN A 85 5.26 2.68 8.40
C ASN A 85 5.92 1.86 9.52
N LYS A 86 7.02 2.35 10.09
CA LYS A 86 7.67 1.73 11.26
C LYS A 86 6.75 1.73 12.47
N MET A 87 6.16 2.88 12.78
CA MET A 87 5.23 3.04 13.91
C MET A 87 3.96 2.19 13.75
N SER A 88 3.45 2.06 12.52
CA SER A 88 2.34 1.16 12.22
C SER A 88 2.73 -0.32 12.36
N SER A 89 3.92 -0.72 11.91
CA SER A 89 4.43 -2.08 12.07
C SER A 89 4.62 -2.46 13.53
N ASP A 90 5.20 -1.55 14.33
CA ASP A 90 5.42 -1.73 15.77
C ASP A 90 4.07 -1.83 16.51
N TYR A 91 3.09 -1.02 16.13
CA TYR A 91 1.74 -1.08 16.71
C TYR A 91 1.02 -2.39 16.39
N TYR A 92 1.07 -2.88 15.15
CA TYR A 92 0.46 -4.17 14.78
C TYR A 92 1.18 -5.36 15.43
N SER A 93 2.49 -5.28 15.60
CA SER A 93 3.26 -6.30 16.31
C SER A 93 2.99 -6.28 17.82
N ASP A 94 2.87 -5.12 18.46
CA ASP A 94 2.44 -4.99 19.87
C ASP A 94 1.00 -5.45 20.11
N GLU A 95 0.06 -5.17 19.19
CA GLU A 95 -1.33 -5.65 19.24
C GLU A 95 -1.38 -7.19 19.08
N LEU A 96 -0.56 -7.77 18.20
CA LEU A 96 -0.42 -9.23 18.06
C LEU A 96 0.24 -9.86 19.30
N VAL A 97 1.24 -9.22 19.90
CA VAL A 97 1.87 -9.66 21.16
C VAL A 97 0.89 -9.55 22.33
N ARG A 98 0.06 -8.51 22.41
CA ARG A 98 -1.02 -8.38 23.41
C ARG A 98 -2.11 -9.44 23.23
N ARG A 99 -2.49 -9.74 21.98
CA ARG A 99 -3.48 -10.79 21.65
C ARG A 99 -2.95 -12.21 21.91
N THR A 100 -1.67 -12.47 21.64
CA THR A 100 -1.03 -13.77 21.91
C THR A 100 -0.57 -13.94 23.36
N GLY A 101 -0.27 -12.84 24.06
CA GLY A 101 0.06 -12.80 25.49
C GLY A 101 -1.14 -13.03 26.41
N LYS A 102 -2.34 -12.51 26.06
CA LYS A 102 -3.58 -12.80 26.79
C LYS A 102 -4.00 -14.27 26.68
N ASN A 103 -3.64 -14.97 25.61
CA ASN A 103 -4.00 -16.39 25.41
C ASN A 103 -2.98 -17.37 26.02
N LYS A 104 -1.81 -16.91 26.49
CA LYS A 104 -0.86 -17.73 27.25
C LYS A 104 -1.08 -17.67 28.76
N ASN A 105 -1.74 -16.63 29.31
CA ASN A 105 -1.91 -16.48 30.76
C ASN A 105 -3.21 -17.07 31.35
N LYS A 106 -4.00 -17.82 30.56
CA LYS A 106 -5.11 -18.65 31.06
C LYS A 106 -4.97 -20.14 30.70
N LYS A 107 -3.77 -20.57 30.29
CA LYS A 107 -3.47 -21.99 29.98
C LYS A 107 -2.07 -22.47 30.41
N THR A 108 -1.39 -21.75 31.31
CA THR A 108 -0.05 -22.10 31.81
C THR A 108 0.08 -22.12 33.35
N THR A 109 -1.01 -22.44 34.06
CA THR A 109 -0.95 -22.85 35.49
C THR A 109 -1.53 -24.24 35.76
N LYS A 110 -1.63 -25.09 34.73
CA LYS A 110 -1.95 -26.52 34.88
C LYS A 110 -1.41 -27.35 33.70
N LYS A 111 -0.07 -27.43 33.59
CA LYS A 111 0.72 -28.50 32.93
C LYS A 111 2.20 -28.05 32.84
N ASN A 112 2.81 -27.85 34.00
CA ASN A 112 4.25 -27.96 34.16
C ASN A 112 4.47 -29.03 35.23
N ASP A 113 4.32 -30.28 34.81
CA ASP A 113 4.93 -31.43 35.44
C ASP A 113 4.98 -32.53 34.39
N LYS A 114 6.18 -33.11 34.23
CA LYS A 114 6.58 -34.11 33.23
C LYS A 114 6.76 -33.59 31.80
N THR A 115 7.97 -33.14 31.49
CA THR A 115 8.98 -33.94 30.77
C THR A 115 10.10 -33.00 30.34
N ASN A 116 11.12 -32.88 31.19
CA ASN A 116 12.41 -32.38 30.78
C ASN A 116 13.44 -33.22 31.50
N ASP A 117 13.86 -34.30 30.85
CA ASP A 117 15.17 -34.85 31.12
C ASP A 117 15.65 -35.67 29.92
N LYS A 118 16.92 -35.42 29.57
CA LYS A 118 17.78 -36.13 28.61
C LYS A 118 17.62 -35.80 27.12
N SER A 119 18.39 -34.81 26.68
CA SER A 119 19.37 -35.02 25.61
C SER A 119 20.38 -33.87 25.55
N ASN A 120 21.56 -34.05 26.15
CA ASN A 120 22.85 -33.63 25.57
C ASN A 120 24.00 -33.85 26.56
N ASP A 121 24.89 -34.77 26.21
CA ASP A 121 26.35 -34.76 26.41
C ASP A 121 26.83 -36.18 26.03
N LYS A 122 27.98 -36.44 25.41
CA LYS A 122 29.07 -35.67 24.80
C LYS A 122 29.91 -36.75 24.09
N SER A 123 30.56 -36.40 22.99
CA SER A 123 31.49 -37.25 22.25
C SER A 123 32.78 -37.59 23.02
N ASN A 124 33.31 -38.80 22.74
CA ASN A 124 34.70 -39.27 22.82
C ASN A 124 35.50 -39.12 24.13
N ASP A 125 35.94 -40.26 24.69
CA ASP A 125 37.38 -40.48 24.95
C ASP A 125 37.79 -41.97 25.14
N LYS A 126 38.97 -42.26 24.57
CA LYS A 126 40.03 -43.28 24.80
C LYS A 126 39.88 -44.59 25.63
N SER A 127 40.34 -45.66 24.95
CA SER A 127 41.38 -46.67 25.31
C SER A 127 41.23 -47.72 26.44
N ASN A 128 41.44 -48.99 26.05
CA ASN A 128 42.09 -50.15 26.70
C ASN A 128 42.22 -50.20 28.25
N ASP A 129 41.78 -51.31 28.88
CA ASP A 129 42.65 -52.42 29.33
C ASP A 129 41.86 -53.69 29.77
N LYS A 130 42.53 -54.86 29.67
CA LYS A 130 42.38 -56.24 30.25
C LYS A 130 41.15 -56.63 31.11
N SER A 131 40.65 -57.88 31.15
CA SER A 131 41.31 -59.20 31.21
C SER A 131 40.37 -60.41 30.96
N ASN A 132 40.96 -61.53 30.51
CA ASN A 132 40.55 -62.95 30.49
C ASN A 132 39.42 -63.44 31.43
N ASP A 133 38.57 -64.38 30.95
CA ASP A 133 38.67 -65.80 31.35
C ASP A 133 38.00 -66.80 30.37
N LYS A 134 38.54 -68.02 30.42
CA LYS A 134 38.31 -69.30 29.70
C LYS A 134 36.94 -69.64 29.10
N SER A 135 36.96 -70.26 27.91
CA SER A 135 36.97 -71.74 27.79
C SER A 135 37.05 -72.19 26.33
N ASN A 136 37.79 -73.29 26.12
CA ASN A 136 38.09 -73.91 24.85
C ASN A 136 37.70 -75.39 25.01
N ASP A 137 36.96 -75.98 24.08
CA ASP A 137 37.15 -77.39 23.77
C ASP A 137 36.54 -77.81 22.41
N LYS A 138 37.38 -78.50 21.61
CA LYS A 138 37.13 -79.58 20.63
C LYS A 138 36.01 -79.41 19.59
N SER A 139 36.19 -79.70 18.31
CA SER A 139 37.12 -80.58 17.61
C SER A 139 37.02 -80.31 16.11
N ASN A 140 38.11 -80.49 15.38
CA ASN A 140 38.17 -80.45 13.94
C ASN A 140 38.79 -81.77 13.49
N ASP A 141 38.00 -82.66 12.86
CA ASP A 141 38.50 -83.66 11.90
C ASP A 141 37.35 -84.43 11.23
N LYS A 142 37.02 -84.04 9.99
CA LYS A 142 36.64 -84.95 8.88
C LYS A 142 36.45 -84.21 7.56
N SER A 143 37.56 -84.08 6.84
CA SER A 143 37.71 -84.43 5.41
C SER A 143 36.52 -84.17 4.46
N ASN A 144 36.37 -82.91 4.05
CA ASN A 144 36.61 -82.40 2.70
C ASN A 144 36.24 -83.17 1.40
N ASP A 145 35.31 -84.14 1.39
CA ASP A 145 34.86 -84.76 0.10
C ASP A 145 33.34 -84.82 -0.09
N LYS A 146 32.57 -84.11 0.74
CA LYS A 146 31.10 -83.95 0.57
C LYS A 146 30.59 -82.53 0.78
N SER A 147 31.50 -81.59 1.07
CA SER A 147 31.20 -80.18 1.32
C SER A 147 31.26 -79.31 0.08
N ASN A 148 31.93 -79.72 -1.00
CA ASN A 148 32.04 -78.91 -2.22
C ASN A 148 30.75 -78.94 -3.06
N ASP A 149 30.08 -80.09 -3.22
CA ASP A 149 28.84 -80.14 -4.01
C ASP A 149 27.68 -79.43 -3.32
N LYS A 150 27.54 -79.59 -1.99
CA LYS A 150 26.43 -78.98 -1.24
C LYS A 150 26.66 -77.50 -0.89
N SER A 151 27.91 -77.02 -0.87
CA SER A 151 28.21 -75.59 -0.65
C SER A 151 28.25 -74.78 -1.94
N ASN A 152 28.66 -75.36 -3.08
CA ASN A 152 28.58 -74.68 -4.37
C ASN A 152 27.14 -74.52 -4.86
N ASP A 153 26.27 -75.52 -4.72
CA ASP A 153 24.85 -75.38 -5.09
C ASP A 153 24.17 -74.30 -4.23
N LYS A 154 24.37 -74.35 -2.92
CA LYS A 154 23.78 -73.36 -1.99
C LYS A 154 24.37 -71.96 -2.16
N SER A 155 25.64 -71.85 -2.57
CA SER A 155 26.27 -70.57 -2.89
C SER A 155 25.82 -70.01 -4.24
N ASN A 156 25.59 -70.86 -5.25
CA ASN A 156 25.11 -70.42 -6.56
C ASN A 156 23.63 -70.04 -6.52
N ASP A 157 22.80 -70.78 -5.78
CA ASP A 157 21.41 -70.40 -5.53
C ASP A 157 21.30 -69.08 -4.77
N ARG A 158 22.14 -68.88 -3.74
CA ARG A 158 22.20 -67.61 -3.00
C ARG A 158 22.67 -66.46 -3.88
N LYS A 159 23.65 -66.67 -4.77
CA LYS A 159 24.10 -65.66 -5.75
C LYS A 159 23.03 -65.34 -6.78
N LYS A 160 22.29 -66.35 -7.26
CA LYS A 160 21.17 -66.17 -8.20
C LYS A 160 20.02 -65.38 -7.57
N LEU A 161 19.61 -65.73 -6.35
CA LEU A 161 18.61 -65.00 -5.57
C LEU A 161 19.05 -63.56 -5.25
N ALA A 162 20.34 -63.35 -4.95
CA ALA A 162 20.89 -62.01 -4.72
C ALA A 162 20.90 -61.16 -6.00
N ASN A 163 21.23 -61.76 -7.15
CA ASN A 163 21.17 -61.08 -8.44
C ASN A 163 19.74 -60.75 -8.84
N GLU A 164 18.81 -61.70 -8.72
CA GLU A 164 17.38 -61.47 -8.98
C GLU A 164 16.83 -60.36 -8.08
N SER A 165 17.12 -60.41 -6.76
CA SER A 165 16.73 -59.35 -5.81
C SER A 165 17.31 -57.99 -6.20
N SER A 166 18.57 -57.94 -6.63
CA SER A 166 19.22 -56.70 -7.08
C SER A 166 18.56 -56.14 -8.34
N THR A 167 18.16 -57.00 -9.29
CA THR A 167 17.44 -56.56 -10.50
C THR A 167 16.04 -56.03 -10.20
N TRP A 168 15.30 -56.66 -9.27
CA TRP A 168 14.00 -56.16 -8.82
C TRP A 168 14.11 -54.82 -8.11
N ILE A 169 15.12 -54.65 -7.23
CA ILE A 169 15.39 -53.39 -6.54
C ILE A 169 15.71 -52.29 -7.57
N GLN A 170 16.62 -52.54 -8.52
CA GLN A 170 16.92 -51.57 -9.57
C GLN A 170 15.70 -51.19 -10.40
N ARG A 171 14.88 -52.16 -10.80
CA ARG A 171 13.63 -51.91 -11.54
C ARG A 171 12.64 -51.09 -10.71
N SER A 172 12.48 -51.38 -9.42
CA SER A 172 11.61 -50.62 -8.53
C SER A 172 12.08 -49.17 -8.32
N LEU A 173 13.39 -48.95 -8.16
CA LEU A 173 13.97 -47.61 -8.04
C LEU A 173 13.77 -46.82 -9.34
N SER A 174 14.01 -47.45 -10.50
CA SER A 174 13.84 -46.79 -11.79
C SER A 174 12.40 -46.34 -12.05
N LEU A 175 11.41 -47.15 -11.66
CA LEU A 175 9.99 -46.78 -11.73
C LEU A 175 9.65 -45.65 -10.76
N GLN A 176 10.24 -45.66 -9.56
CA GLN A 176 10.02 -44.61 -8.57
C GLN A 176 10.65 -43.27 -8.98
N VAL A 177 11.83 -43.30 -9.60
CA VAL A 177 12.50 -42.13 -10.19
C VAL A 177 11.68 -41.58 -11.35
N ASN A 178 11.26 -42.42 -12.30
CA ASN A 178 10.41 -42.00 -13.41
C ASN A 178 9.10 -41.37 -12.92
N ASN A 179 8.41 -42.00 -11.96
CA ASN A 179 7.18 -41.44 -11.39
C ASN A 179 7.39 -40.07 -10.73
N ARG A 180 8.54 -39.86 -10.07
CA ARG A 180 8.90 -38.58 -9.47
C ARG A 180 9.19 -37.51 -10.52
N GLU A 181 9.86 -37.87 -11.62
CA GLU A 181 10.10 -36.96 -12.75
C GLU A 181 8.79 -36.55 -13.44
N TYR A 182 7.86 -37.49 -13.63
CA TYR A 182 6.52 -37.19 -14.15
C TYR A 182 5.74 -36.22 -13.25
N ASP A 183 5.74 -36.44 -11.92
CA ASP A 183 5.07 -35.53 -10.98
C ASP A 183 5.71 -34.14 -10.97
N THR A 184 7.04 -34.08 -11.04
CA THR A 184 7.78 -32.81 -11.09
C THR A 184 7.46 -32.05 -12.37
N THR A 185 7.46 -32.73 -13.53
CA THR A 185 7.13 -32.12 -14.83
C THR A 185 5.68 -31.63 -14.88
N ARG A 186 4.74 -32.40 -14.29
CA ARG A 186 3.33 -32.01 -14.19
C ARG A 186 3.16 -30.72 -13.39
N LYS A 187 3.82 -30.61 -12.23
CA LYS A 187 3.79 -29.39 -11.39
C LYS A 187 4.37 -28.18 -12.12
N TYR A 188 5.43 -28.36 -12.90
CA TYR A 188 5.96 -27.28 -13.73
C TYR A 188 4.96 -26.86 -14.82
N MET A 189 4.36 -27.81 -15.54
CA MET A 189 3.32 -27.50 -16.53
C MET A 189 2.12 -26.78 -15.89
N GLU A 190 1.61 -27.26 -14.76
CA GLU A 190 0.52 -26.62 -14.03
C GLU A 190 0.90 -25.21 -13.55
N GLY A 191 2.13 -25.03 -13.04
CA GLY A 191 2.66 -23.72 -12.66
C GLY A 191 2.77 -22.75 -13.83
N THR A 192 3.25 -23.20 -14.99
CA THR A 192 3.34 -22.37 -16.20
C THR A 192 1.96 -21.98 -16.74
N ASN A 193 0.99 -22.90 -16.70
CA ASN A 193 -0.38 -22.60 -17.09
C ASN A 193 -1.04 -21.60 -16.14
N PHE A 194 -0.78 -21.73 -14.84
CA PHE A 194 -1.25 -20.76 -13.84
C PHE A 194 -0.64 -19.37 -14.07
N LEU A 195 0.66 -19.28 -14.35
CA LEU A 195 1.32 -18.00 -14.64
C LEU A 195 0.75 -17.35 -15.90
N LYS A 196 0.56 -18.11 -16.98
CA LYS A 196 -0.05 -17.63 -18.22
C LYS A 196 -1.47 -17.12 -18.02
N GLU A 197 -2.24 -17.81 -17.18
CA GLU A 197 -3.59 -17.41 -16.81
C GLU A 197 -3.60 -16.15 -15.92
N SER A 198 -2.66 -16.06 -14.98
CA SER A 198 -2.46 -14.87 -14.14
C SER A 198 -2.04 -13.65 -14.97
N GLU A 199 -1.19 -13.84 -15.98
CA GLU A 199 -0.76 -12.80 -16.91
C GLU A 199 -1.93 -12.24 -17.70
N ARG A 200 -2.80 -13.11 -18.26
CA ARG A 200 -4.03 -12.67 -18.92
C ARG A 200 -4.93 -11.86 -18.01
N ARG A 201 -5.15 -12.32 -16.77
CA ARG A 201 -5.99 -11.57 -15.81
C ARG A 201 -5.36 -10.24 -15.42
N ALA A 202 -4.04 -10.17 -15.29
CA ALA A 202 -3.35 -8.91 -15.04
C ALA A 202 -3.55 -7.94 -16.21
N GLN A 203 -3.44 -8.43 -17.44
CA GLN A 203 -3.70 -7.63 -18.65
C GLN A 203 -5.16 -7.15 -18.73
N ASP A 204 -6.14 -8.01 -18.44
CA ASP A 204 -7.56 -7.61 -18.38
C ASP A 204 -7.79 -6.50 -17.33
N VAL A 205 -7.10 -6.61 -16.18
CA VAL A 205 -7.15 -5.58 -15.12
C VAL A 205 -6.51 -4.27 -15.57
N GLU A 206 -5.40 -4.33 -16.30
CA GLU A 206 -4.75 -3.15 -16.88
C GLU A 206 -5.66 -2.46 -17.91
N ASP A 207 -6.30 -3.22 -18.80
CA ASP A 207 -7.22 -2.71 -19.83
C ASP A 207 -8.48 -2.06 -19.19
N MET A 208 -9.02 -2.68 -18.14
CA MET A 208 -10.07 -2.07 -17.32
C MET A 208 -9.57 -0.77 -16.67
N GLY A 209 -8.33 -0.76 -16.17
CA GLY A 209 -7.68 0.42 -15.62
C GLY A 209 -7.58 1.57 -16.62
N TYR A 210 -7.13 1.29 -17.86
CA TYR A 210 -7.07 2.28 -18.93
C TYR A 210 -8.45 2.86 -19.27
N THR A 211 -9.46 2.00 -19.35
CA THR A 211 -10.84 2.42 -19.62
C THR A 211 -11.37 3.35 -18.53
N ILE A 212 -11.18 2.98 -17.26
CA ILE A 212 -11.59 3.80 -16.11
C ILE A 212 -10.86 5.16 -16.12
N MET A 213 -9.55 5.17 -16.40
CA MET A 213 -8.78 6.41 -16.44
C MET A 213 -9.18 7.33 -17.59
N SER A 214 -9.48 6.77 -18.77
CA SER A 214 -10.02 7.52 -19.90
C SER A 214 -11.36 8.16 -19.56
N GLU A 215 -12.28 7.39 -18.96
CA GLU A 215 -13.60 7.87 -18.54
C GLU A 215 -13.48 8.97 -17.47
N LEU A 216 -12.63 8.79 -16.45
CA LEU A 216 -12.36 9.80 -15.42
C LEU A 216 -11.79 11.10 -16.03
N THR A 217 -10.92 10.97 -17.04
CA THR A 217 -10.35 12.14 -17.73
C THR A 217 -11.42 12.89 -18.53
N SER A 218 -12.32 12.17 -19.19
CA SER A 218 -13.49 12.73 -19.87
C SER A 218 -14.42 13.46 -18.89
N GLN A 219 -14.77 12.80 -17.78
CA GLN A 219 -15.62 13.37 -16.72
C GLN A 219 -14.99 14.62 -16.09
N ARG A 220 -13.68 14.61 -15.83
CA ARG A 220 -12.94 15.78 -15.34
C ARG A 220 -13.07 16.96 -16.33
N SER A 221 -12.94 16.68 -17.63
CA SER A 221 -13.04 17.70 -18.67
C SER A 221 -14.46 18.28 -18.76
N ALA A 222 -15.49 17.44 -18.63
CA ALA A 222 -16.88 17.86 -18.55
C ALA A 222 -17.13 18.73 -17.31
N LEU A 223 -16.62 18.33 -16.15
CA LEU A 223 -16.75 19.09 -14.90
C LEU A 223 -16.06 20.45 -14.99
N LEU A 224 -14.86 20.53 -15.57
CA LEU A 224 -14.16 21.79 -15.81
C LEU A 224 -14.96 22.72 -16.74
N ARG A 225 -15.56 22.18 -17.80
CA ARG A 225 -16.43 22.95 -18.70
C ARG A 225 -17.67 23.46 -17.99
N THR A 226 -18.34 22.63 -17.18
CA THR A 226 -19.50 23.05 -16.38
C THR A 226 -19.13 24.11 -15.35
N LYS A 227 -17.97 23.97 -14.70
CA LYS A 227 -17.44 24.99 -13.77
C LYS A 227 -17.24 26.33 -14.49
N HIS A 228 -16.62 26.32 -15.67
CA HIS A 228 -16.42 27.53 -16.48
C HIS A 228 -17.75 28.23 -16.81
N TYR A 229 -18.75 27.48 -17.28
CA TYR A 229 -20.07 28.07 -17.53
C TYR A 229 -20.76 28.60 -16.27
N THR A 230 -20.55 27.93 -15.12
CA THR A 230 -21.08 28.40 -13.84
C THR A 230 -20.42 29.73 -13.44
N ASP A 231 -19.11 29.86 -13.60
CA ASP A 231 -18.38 31.09 -13.31
C ASP A 231 -18.81 32.23 -14.25
N GLU A 232 -18.97 31.95 -15.55
CA GLU A 232 -19.49 32.90 -16.53
C GLU A 232 -20.91 33.37 -16.19
N THR A 233 -21.81 32.45 -15.84
CA THR A 233 -23.18 32.80 -15.47
C THR A 233 -23.25 33.60 -14.17
N MET A 234 -22.40 33.30 -13.18
CA MET A 234 -22.26 34.13 -11.97
C MET A 234 -21.77 35.55 -12.30
N GLN A 235 -20.82 35.68 -13.22
CA GLN A 235 -20.34 36.98 -13.69
C GLN A 235 -21.44 37.78 -14.39
N GLU A 236 -22.20 37.14 -15.29
CA GLU A 236 -23.34 37.76 -15.96
C GLU A 236 -24.44 38.14 -14.98
N GLN A 237 -24.77 37.29 -13.99
CA GLN A 237 -25.69 37.67 -12.93
C GLN A 237 -25.22 38.90 -12.15
N ASN A 238 -23.93 39.02 -11.84
CA ASN A 238 -23.40 40.20 -11.16
C ASN A 238 -23.47 41.47 -12.04
N ARG A 239 -23.28 41.34 -13.36
CA ARG A 239 -23.51 42.44 -14.31
C ARG A 239 -24.97 42.88 -14.31
N VAL A 240 -25.89 41.93 -14.44
CA VAL A 240 -27.34 42.19 -14.44
C VAL A 240 -27.78 42.82 -13.11
N LYS A 241 -27.32 42.33 -11.97
CA LYS A 241 -27.61 42.93 -10.66
C LYS A 241 -27.18 44.39 -10.59
N ARG A 242 -25.98 44.73 -11.08
CA ARG A 242 -25.50 46.12 -11.13
C ARG A 242 -26.35 47.00 -12.05
N MET A 243 -26.71 46.50 -13.24
CA MET A 243 -27.60 47.22 -14.16
C MET A 243 -28.98 47.44 -13.54
N LEU A 244 -29.55 46.41 -12.90
CA LEU A 244 -30.84 46.51 -12.23
C LEU A 244 -30.80 47.52 -11.07
N LEU A 245 -29.73 47.52 -10.27
CA LEU A 245 -29.54 48.49 -9.19
C LEU A 245 -29.45 49.92 -9.74
N SER A 246 -28.74 50.12 -10.86
CA SER A 246 -28.64 51.42 -11.54
C SER A 246 -30.00 51.89 -12.06
N ILE A 247 -30.79 51.01 -12.68
CA ILE A 247 -32.15 51.32 -13.15
C ILE A 247 -33.06 51.69 -11.97
N TYR A 248 -32.99 50.94 -10.87
CA TYR A 248 -33.77 51.22 -9.66
C TYR A 248 -33.40 52.59 -9.06
N HIS A 249 -32.10 52.85 -8.91
CA HIS A 249 -31.61 54.12 -8.37
C HIS A 249 -32.07 55.31 -9.22
N ASN A 250 -31.94 55.23 -10.54
CA ASN A 250 -32.42 56.27 -11.45
C ASN A 250 -33.93 56.50 -11.30
N LYS A 251 -34.73 55.44 -11.18
CA LYS A 251 -36.19 55.57 -10.98
C LYS A 251 -36.53 56.27 -9.65
N VAL A 252 -35.77 56.01 -8.59
CA VAL A 252 -35.93 56.69 -7.29
C VAL A 252 -35.51 58.16 -7.40
N LEU A 253 -34.38 58.45 -8.06
CA LEU A 253 -33.91 59.82 -8.30
C LEU A 253 -34.94 60.65 -9.08
N PHE A 254 -35.52 60.13 -10.17
CA PHE A 254 -36.55 60.84 -10.93
C PHE A 254 -37.80 61.13 -10.09
N LYS A 255 -38.23 60.19 -9.24
CA LYS A 255 -39.34 60.43 -8.31
C LYS A 255 -39.00 61.53 -7.30
N GLY A 256 -37.77 61.53 -6.76
CA GLY A 256 -37.29 62.57 -5.85
C GLY A 256 -37.22 63.95 -6.49
N LEU A 257 -36.68 64.03 -7.71
CA LEU A 257 -36.63 65.28 -8.51
C LEU A 257 -38.03 65.83 -8.79
N LEU A 258 -39.00 64.97 -9.11
CA LEU A 258 -40.38 65.39 -9.36
C LEU A 258 -41.01 66.01 -8.10
N ILE A 259 -40.80 65.40 -6.93
CA ILE A 259 -41.26 65.97 -5.65
C ILE A 259 -40.58 67.33 -5.38
N LEU A 260 -39.28 67.44 -5.63
CA LEU A 260 -38.52 68.68 -5.43
C LEU A 260 -39.03 69.81 -6.33
N ILE A 261 -39.37 69.52 -7.59
CA ILE A 261 -39.97 70.49 -8.53
C ILE A 261 -41.34 70.97 -8.03
N ILE A 262 -42.18 70.08 -7.52
CA ILE A 262 -43.50 70.44 -6.96
C ILE A 262 -43.34 71.38 -5.76
N ILE A 263 -42.37 71.13 -4.88
CA ILE A 263 -42.08 72.00 -3.73
C ILE A 263 -41.63 73.39 -4.19
N LEU A 264 -40.73 73.46 -5.18
CA LEU A 264 -40.27 74.75 -5.74
C LEU A 264 -41.43 75.55 -6.36
N LEU A 265 -42.32 74.90 -7.11
CA LEU A 265 -43.52 75.53 -7.67
C LEU A 265 -44.46 76.05 -6.57
N ALA A 266 -44.65 75.31 -5.48
CA ALA A 266 -45.47 75.74 -4.35
C ALA A 266 -44.88 76.99 -3.67
N ILE A 267 -43.56 77.02 -3.44
CA ILE A 267 -42.86 78.18 -2.88
C ILE A 267 -42.98 79.39 -3.81
N ALA A 268 -42.79 79.21 -5.12
CA ALA A 268 -42.93 80.29 -6.10
C ALA A 268 -44.35 80.87 -6.09
N ASN A 269 -45.38 80.01 -6.07
CA ASN A 269 -46.78 80.45 -6.00
C ASN A 269 -47.07 81.23 -4.71
N ILE A 270 -46.58 80.77 -3.55
CA ILE A 270 -46.70 81.49 -2.28
C ILE A 270 -46.01 82.87 -2.38
N GLY A 271 -44.82 82.92 -2.97
CA GLY A 271 -44.08 84.17 -3.20
C GLY A 271 -44.87 85.18 -4.05
N VAL A 272 -45.50 84.73 -5.14
CA VAL A 272 -46.36 85.58 -5.99
C VAL A 272 -47.58 86.10 -5.23
N ILE A 273 -48.23 85.26 -4.42
CA ILE A 273 -49.38 85.68 -3.60
C ILE A 273 -48.95 86.75 -2.59
N ILE A 274 -47.83 86.55 -1.89
CA ILE A 274 -47.29 87.53 -0.93
C ILE A 274 -46.96 88.86 -1.63
N TYR A 275 -46.35 88.80 -2.82
CA TYR A 275 -46.02 90.01 -3.59
C TYR A 275 -47.28 90.77 -4.04
N LYS A 276 -48.37 90.07 -4.35
CA LYS A 276 -49.63 90.68 -4.77
C LYS A 276 -50.43 91.31 -3.62
N ILE A 277 -50.26 90.78 -2.40
CA ILE A 277 -50.96 91.27 -1.19
C ILE A 277 -50.26 92.51 -0.60
N LYS A 278 -48.97 92.70 -0.89
CA LYS A 278 -48.15 93.81 -0.39
C LYS A 278 -48.15 94.98 -1.37
#